data_AF-C0HH24-F1
#
_entry.id   AF-C0HH24-F1
#
_cell.length_a   1.000
_cell.length_b   1.000
_cell.length_c   1.000
_cell.angle_alpha   90.00
_cell.angle_beta   90.00
_cell.angle_gamma   90.00
#
_symmetry.space_group_name_H-M   'P 1'
#
loop_
_entity.id
_entity.type
_entity.pdbx_description
1 polymer ?
#
loop_
_entity_poly.entity_id
_entity_poly.type
_entity_poly.pdbx_seq_one_letter_code
_entity_poly.pdbx_strand_id
1 'polypeptide(L)'
;MKPRRFGYGYGYGYGRVRRAAALLLLLLLCLCLSSLFLLLLHGSSTPLEPAAAAAAAEARVAEAQAEVEEAPLPPGNSKVAFLFIARNRLPLELVWDAFFRGDKEGRFSILVHSRPGFVLTRATTRSRFFYNRQVNDSIQVDWGEASMITAERILLSHALKDPLNDRFVFVSDSCVPLYNFSYTYDYIMSSSTSFVDRT
;
A
#
# COMPACT_ATOMS: atom_id res chain seq x y z
N MET A 1 -9.66 -88.80 -46.48
CA MET A 1 -8.37 -88.50 -45.81
C MET A 1 -7.81 -87.19 -46.32
N LYS A 2 -7.71 -86.15 -45.46
CA LYS A 2 -6.83 -84.97 -45.62
C LYS A 2 -6.41 -84.50 -44.21
N PRO A 3 -5.15 -84.09 -44.00
CA PRO A 3 -4.61 -83.83 -42.67
C PRO A 3 -4.89 -82.40 -42.19
N ARG A 4 -4.97 -82.24 -40.86
CA ARG A 4 -4.96 -80.94 -40.17
C ARG A 4 -3.53 -80.38 -40.15
N ARG A 5 -3.36 -79.10 -40.47
CA ARG A 5 -2.17 -78.32 -40.12
C ARG A 5 -2.53 -77.32 -39.03
N PHE A 6 -1.83 -77.40 -37.90
CA PHE A 6 -1.75 -76.37 -36.87
C PHE A 6 -0.77 -75.28 -37.34
N GLY A 7 -1.19 -74.02 -37.29
CA GLY A 7 -0.32 -72.85 -37.40
C GLY A 7 -0.27 -72.13 -36.05
N TYR A 8 0.92 -72.07 -35.45
CA TYR A 8 1.19 -71.28 -34.24
C TYR A 8 1.46 -69.82 -34.58
N GLY A 9 0.91 -68.92 -33.76
CA GLY A 9 0.99 -67.47 -33.92
C GLY A 9 2.29 -66.86 -33.38
N TYR A 10 2.84 -65.92 -34.14
CA TYR A 10 3.87 -64.96 -33.70
C TYR A 10 3.61 -63.63 -34.44
N GLY A 11 2.86 -62.71 -33.83
CA GLY A 11 2.54 -61.43 -34.50
C GLY A 11 2.03 -60.29 -33.63
N TYR A 12 1.68 -60.51 -32.37
CA TYR A 12 1.00 -59.49 -31.54
C TYR A 12 1.91 -58.72 -30.56
N GLY A 13 3.19 -59.09 -30.42
CA GLY A 13 4.12 -58.46 -29.45
C GLY A 13 4.91 -57.26 -29.98
N TYR A 14 5.25 -57.23 -31.28
CA TYR A 14 6.21 -56.26 -31.84
C TYR A 14 5.66 -54.83 -31.99
N GLY A 15 4.35 -54.64 -32.16
CA GLY A 15 3.77 -53.31 -32.37
C GLY A 15 3.62 -52.46 -31.11
N ARG A 16 3.33 -53.10 -29.96
CA ARG A 16 3.13 -52.42 -28.67
C ARG A 16 4.47 -51.96 -28.08
N VAL A 17 5.53 -52.74 -28.24
CA VAL A 17 6.90 -52.40 -27.81
C VAL A 17 7.45 -51.22 -28.62
N ARG A 18 7.21 -51.16 -29.94
CA ARG A 18 7.64 -50.03 -30.79
C ARG A 18 6.93 -48.71 -30.44
N ARG A 19 5.64 -48.78 -30.11
CA ARG A 19 4.87 -47.60 -29.65
C ARG A 19 5.31 -47.13 -28.26
N ALA A 20 5.56 -48.07 -27.34
CA ALA A 20 6.10 -47.75 -26.01
C ALA A 20 7.51 -47.16 -26.10
N ALA A 21 8.38 -47.71 -26.95
CA ALA A 21 9.72 -47.19 -27.20
C ALA A 21 9.69 -45.78 -27.83
N ALA A 22 8.77 -45.53 -28.78
CA ALA A 22 8.60 -44.21 -29.38
C ALA A 22 8.10 -43.17 -28.35
N LEU A 23 7.16 -43.55 -27.47
CA LEU A 23 6.68 -42.68 -26.38
C LEU A 23 7.79 -42.38 -25.37
N LEU A 24 8.61 -43.39 -25.01
CA LEU A 24 9.75 -43.20 -24.12
C LEU A 24 10.81 -42.28 -24.74
N LEU A 25 11.12 -42.45 -26.03
CA LEU A 25 12.05 -41.57 -26.74
C LEU A 25 11.53 -40.14 -26.83
N LEU A 26 10.23 -39.93 -27.07
CA LEU A 26 9.60 -38.61 -27.05
C LEU A 26 9.66 -37.97 -25.66
N LEU A 27 9.38 -38.74 -24.60
CA LEU A 27 9.48 -38.25 -23.22
C LEU A 27 10.91 -37.87 -22.83
N LEU A 28 11.89 -38.71 -23.18
CA LEU A 28 13.31 -38.42 -22.91
C LEU A 28 13.79 -37.19 -23.70
N LEU A 29 13.37 -37.04 -24.95
CA LEU A 29 13.70 -35.88 -25.76
C LEU A 29 13.07 -34.60 -25.19
N CYS A 30 11.82 -34.67 -24.72
CA CYS A 30 11.14 -33.54 -24.10
C CYS A 30 11.80 -33.11 -22.78
N LEU A 31 12.21 -34.08 -21.94
CA LEU A 31 12.95 -33.82 -20.70
C LEU A 31 14.34 -33.26 -20.95
N CYS A 32 15.04 -33.72 -22.00
CA CYS A 32 16.32 -33.15 -22.42
C CYS A 32 16.17 -31.71 -22.90
N LEU A 33 15.15 -31.41 -23.71
CA LEU A 33 14.91 -30.06 -24.22
C LEU A 33 14.49 -29.09 -23.11
N SER A 34 13.69 -29.52 -22.13
CA SER A 34 13.34 -28.68 -20.98
C SER A 34 14.54 -28.40 -20.08
N SER A 35 15.40 -29.40 -19.84
CA SER A 35 16.62 -29.19 -19.04
C SER A 35 17.63 -28.29 -19.77
N LEU A 36 17.78 -28.43 -21.09
CA LEU A 36 18.64 -27.56 -21.90
C LEU A 36 18.10 -26.12 -21.93
N PHE A 37 16.78 -25.93 -22.02
CA PHE A 37 16.14 -24.61 -21.95
C PHE A 37 16.33 -23.96 -20.59
N LEU A 38 16.19 -24.73 -19.50
CA LEU A 38 16.49 -24.24 -18.15
C LEU A 38 17.98 -23.90 -18.00
N LEU A 39 18.90 -24.71 -18.51
CA LEU A 39 20.34 -24.40 -18.49
C LEU A 39 20.69 -23.16 -19.33
N LEU A 40 19.99 -22.93 -20.45
CA LEU A 40 20.15 -21.72 -21.26
C LEU A 40 19.59 -20.47 -20.56
N LEU A 41 18.51 -20.60 -19.79
CA LEU A 41 17.97 -19.51 -18.96
C LEU A 41 18.86 -19.18 -17.76
N HIS A 42 19.53 -20.18 -17.16
CA HIS A 42 20.45 -19.96 -16.04
C HIS A 42 21.86 -19.55 -16.49
N GLY A 43 22.29 -20.00 -17.68
CA GLY A 43 23.60 -19.74 -18.27
C GLY A 43 23.81 -18.31 -18.79
N SER A 44 22.76 -17.49 -18.88
CA SER A 44 22.85 -16.07 -19.24
C SER A 44 23.07 -15.13 -18.05
N SER A 45 23.30 -15.65 -16.85
CA SER A 45 23.57 -14.83 -15.66
C SER A 45 25.08 -14.59 -15.51
N THR A 46 25.63 -13.61 -16.22
CA THR A 46 26.93 -13.04 -15.84
C THR A 46 26.79 -12.44 -14.43
N PRO A 47 27.65 -12.74 -13.45
CA PRO A 47 27.67 -12.01 -12.19
C PRO A 47 28.29 -10.63 -12.46
N LEU A 48 27.44 -9.65 -12.80
CA LEU A 48 27.82 -8.26 -12.82
C LEU A 48 27.66 -7.70 -11.39
N GLU A 49 28.79 -7.69 -10.69
CA GLU A 49 29.19 -6.66 -9.74
C GLU A 49 28.20 -6.30 -8.60
N PRO A 50 27.97 -7.21 -7.63
CA PRO A 50 27.21 -6.88 -6.42
C PRO A 50 27.88 -5.79 -5.57
N ALA A 51 29.19 -5.59 -5.71
CA ALA A 51 29.95 -4.61 -4.93
C ALA A 51 29.77 -3.17 -5.45
N ALA A 52 29.79 -2.93 -6.76
CA ALA A 52 29.54 -1.59 -7.31
C ALA A 52 28.05 -1.24 -7.30
N ALA A 53 27.14 -2.22 -7.44
CA ALA A 53 25.72 -1.98 -7.24
C ALA A 53 25.41 -1.63 -5.77
N ALA A 54 26.04 -2.30 -4.81
CA ALA A 54 25.93 -1.96 -3.39
C ALA A 54 26.58 -0.60 -3.09
N ALA A 55 27.78 -0.31 -3.60
CA ALA A 55 28.44 0.98 -3.40
C ALA A 55 27.68 2.13 -4.09
N ALA A 56 27.06 1.90 -5.25
CA ALA A 56 26.20 2.87 -5.92
C ALA A 56 24.85 3.03 -5.21
N ALA A 57 24.32 1.98 -4.59
CA ALA A 57 23.14 2.06 -3.73
C ALA A 57 23.46 2.82 -2.43
N GLU A 58 24.59 2.53 -1.79
CA GLU A 58 25.09 3.26 -0.61
C GLU A 58 25.42 4.71 -0.95
N ALA A 59 26.01 4.98 -2.11
CA ALA A 59 26.26 6.35 -2.58
C ALA A 59 24.95 7.08 -2.90
N ARG A 60 23.95 6.42 -3.50
CA ARG A 60 22.61 7.02 -3.71
C ARG A 60 21.84 7.21 -2.42
N VAL A 61 22.03 6.33 -1.43
CA VAL A 61 21.46 6.49 -0.09
C VAL A 61 22.18 7.63 0.64
N ALA A 62 23.50 7.76 0.51
CA ALA A 62 24.27 8.87 1.07
C ALA A 62 23.97 10.21 0.38
N GLU A 63 23.77 10.22 -0.94
CA GLU A 63 23.34 11.39 -1.73
C GLU A 63 21.88 11.76 -1.40
N ALA A 64 20.99 10.78 -1.27
CA ALA A 64 19.63 10.99 -0.79
C ALA A 64 19.57 11.42 0.69
N GLN A 65 20.53 11.02 1.52
CA GLN A 65 20.65 11.48 2.91
C GLN A 65 21.30 12.87 2.99
N ALA A 66 22.18 13.23 2.05
CA ALA A 66 22.77 14.56 1.94
C ALA A 66 21.78 15.59 1.39
N GLU A 67 20.79 15.18 0.60
CA GLU A 67 19.62 16.00 0.23
C GLU A 67 18.60 16.17 1.38
N VAL A 68 18.74 15.43 2.49
CA VAL A 68 17.82 15.48 3.65
C VAL A 68 18.38 16.31 4.81
N GLU A 69 19.50 17.03 4.64
CA GLU A 69 19.75 18.21 5.46
C GLU A 69 18.82 19.33 4.97
N GLU A 70 17.53 19.24 5.35
CA GLU A 70 16.53 20.27 5.11
C GLU A 70 17.01 21.59 5.70
N ALA A 71 17.48 22.48 4.83
CA ALA A 71 17.42 23.91 5.12
C ALA A 71 15.97 24.22 5.54
N PRO A 72 15.74 24.96 6.65
CA PRO A 72 14.39 25.26 7.12
C PRO A 72 13.56 25.78 5.95
N LEU A 73 12.46 25.08 5.65
CA LEU A 73 11.55 25.47 4.58
C LEU A 73 11.21 26.96 4.73
N PRO A 74 11.26 27.76 3.65
CA PRO A 74 10.88 29.16 3.72
C PRO A 74 9.43 29.25 4.22
N PRO A 75 9.07 30.26 5.04
CA PRO A 75 7.78 30.30 5.72
C PRO A 75 6.62 30.48 4.72
N GLY A 76 6.10 29.35 4.23
CA GLY A 76 4.71 29.16 3.85
C GLY A 76 4.09 28.28 4.93
N ASN A 77 3.05 28.78 5.60
CA ASN A 77 2.61 28.27 6.91
C ASN A 77 2.52 26.73 7.00
N SER A 78 3.37 26.14 7.84
CA SER A 78 3.25 24.76 8.29
C SER A 78 1.81 24.43 8.71
N LYS A 79 1.37 23.22 8.45
CA LYS A 79 0.00 22.78 8.69
C LYS A 79 -0.04 21.61 9.65
N VAL A 80 -1.09 21.59 10.46
CA VAL A 80 -1.50 20.38 11.16
C VAL A 80 -2.54 19.65 10.30
N ALA A 81 -2.24 18.41 9.91
CA ALA A 81 -3.19 17.53 9.24
C ALA A 81 -4.07 16.82 10.27
N PHE A 82 -5.38 17.12 10.26
CA PHE A 82 -6.37 16.43 11.06
C PHE A 82 -6.95 15.26 10.27
N LEU A 83 -6.70 14.04 10.76
CA LEU A 83 -7.00 12.77 10.11
C LEU A 83 -8.18 12.11 10.83
N PHE A 84 -9.37 12.28 10.28
CA PHE A 84 -10.60 11.80 10.88
C PHE A 84 -10.94 10.39 10.41
N ILE A 85 -11.16 9.46 11.35
CA ILE A 85 -11.83 8.19 11.06
C ILE A 85 -13.28 8.31 11.52
N ALA A 86 -14.21 8.13 10.57
CA ALA A 86 -15.65 8.18 10.83
C ALA A 86 -16.34 6.99 10.19
N ARG A 87 -17.40 6.47 10.84
CA ARG A 87 -18.20 5.41 10.20
C ARG A 87 -19.01 5.96 9.02
N ASN A 88 -19.67 7.10 9.23
CA ASN A 88 -20.56 7.76 8.28
C ASN A 88 -20.29 9.28 8.28
N ARG A 89 -21.25 10.05 8.84
CA ARG A 89 -21.14 11.48 9.12
C ARG A 89 -20.27 11.71 10.35
N LEU A 90 -19.82 12.96 10.54
CA LEU A 90 -19.19 13.44 11.77
C LEU A 90 -20.27 14.06 12.68
N PRO A 91 -20.73 13.40 13.75
CA PRO A 91 -21.81 13.92 14.60
C PRO A 91 -21.44 15.26 15.25
N LEU A 92 -20.16 15.45 15.54
CA LEU A 92 -19.60 16.64 16.18
C LEU A 92 -19.08 17.68 15.18
N GLU A 93 -19.49 17.61 13.90
CA GLU A 93 -19.00 18.49 12.83
C GLU A 93 -19.16 19.98 13.15
N LEU A 94 -20.21 20.39 13.86
CA LEU A 94 -20.42 21.80 14.21
C LEU A 94 -19.44 22.32 15.26
N VAL A 95 -18.95 21.46 16.16
CA VAL A 95 -17.94 21.84 17.15
C VAL A 95 -16.59 22.00 16.46
N TRP A 96 -16.24 21.05 15.60
CA TRP A 96 -15.06 21.15 14.73
C TRP A 96 -15.13 22.34 13.78
N ASP A 97 -16.32 22.66 13.24
CA ASP A 97 -16.55 23.85 12.42
C ASP A 97 -16.27 25.15 13.18
N ALA A 98 -16.67 25.22 14.46
CA ALA A 98 -16.33 26.34 15.32
C ALA A 98 -14.83 26.42 15.61
N PHE A 99 -14.18 25.27 15.85
CA PHE A 99 -12.74 25.18 16.05
C PHE A 99 -11.97 25.68 14.81
N PHE A 100 -12.23 25.13 13.62
CA PHE A 100 -11.51 25.49 12.40
C PHE A 100 -11.77 26.92 11.90
N ARG A 101 -12.90 27.55 12.27
CA ARG A 101 -13.11 29.00 12.05
C ARG A 101 -12.08 29.88 12.78
N GLY A 102 -11.44 29.35 13.82
CA GLY A 102 -10.39 30.07 14.55
C GLY A 102 -9.14 30.31 13.72
N ASP A 103 -8.92 29.54 12.65
CA ASP A 103 -7.81 29.76 11.73
C ASP A 103 -8.13 30.82 10.66
N LYS A 104 -7.16 31.67 10.40
CA LYS A 104 -7.22 32.72 9.36
C LYS A 104 -6.11 32.60 8.32
N GLU A 105 -5.20 31.65 8.52
CA GLU A 105 -3.90 31.61 7.86
C GLU A 105 -3.69 30.35 7.02
N GLY A 106 -4.68 29.45 6.96
CA GLY A 106 -4.63 28.23 6.16
C GLY A 106 -3.71 27.17 6.76
N ARG A 107 -3.65 27.09 8.10
CA ARG A 107 -2.67 26.34 8.91
C ARG A 107 -3.09 24.90 9.20
N PHE A 108 -4.02 24.35 8.45
CA PHE A 108 -4.48 22.99 8.63
C PHE A 108 -4.95 22.32 7.34
N SER A 109 -4.89 21.00 7.38
CA SER A 109 -5.48 20.11 6.38
C SER A 109 -6.49 19.21 7.06
N ILE A 110 -7.58 18.85 6.36
CA ILE A 110 -8.58 17.89 6.86
C ILE A 110 -8.68 16.76 5.86
N LEU A 111 -8.52 15.54 6.35
CA LEU A 111 -8.77 14.32 5.61
C LEU A 111 -9.71 13.44 6.42
N VAL A 112 -10.65 12.80 5.74
CA VAL A 112 -11.64 11.94 6.38
C VAL A 112 -11.62 10.56 5.72
N HIS A 113 -11.54 9.53 6.54
CA HIS A 113 -11.78 8.16 6.12
C HIS A 113 -13.17 7.76 6.62
N SER A 114 -14.12 7.67 5.69
CA SER A 114 -15.49 7.23 5.96
C SER A 114 -15.69 5.81 5.44
N ARG A 115 -16.85 5.18 5.69
CA ARG A 115 -17.17 3.93 4.99
C ARG A 115 -17.08 4.10 3.46
N PRO A 116 -16.78 3.03 2.70
CA PRO A 116 -16.66 3.12 1.24
C PRO A 116 -17.91 3.72 0.59
N GLY A 117 -17.69 4.63 -0.37
CA GLY A 117 -18.74 5.31 -1.13
C GLY A 117 -19.49 6.43 -0.39
N PHE A 118 -19.16 6.71 0.87
CA PHE A 118 -19.72 7.86 1.56
C PHE A 118 -19.00 9.15 1.16
N VAL A 119 -19.77 10.19 0.82
CA VAL A 119 -19.24 11.48 0.33
C VAL A 119 -19.70 12.60 1.24
N LEU A 120 -18.77 13.47 1.63
CA LEU A 120 -19.05 14.67 2.43
C LEU A 120 -19.40 15.85 1.51
N THR A 121 -20.69 16.09 1.33
CA THR A 121 -21.23 17.18 0.51
C THR A 121 -22.10 18.09 1.38
N ARG A 122 -22.59 19.20 0.81
CA ARG A 122 -23.57 20.07 1.48
C ARG A 122 -24.86 19.34 1.91
N ALA A 123 -25.19 18.20 1.32
CA ALA A 123 -26.34 17.38 1.72
C ALA A 123 -26.04 16.45 2.90
N THR A 124 -24.77 16.10 3.13
CA THR A 124 -24.36 15.10 4.13
C THR A 124 -23.64 15.70 5.34
N THR A 125 -23.10 16.92 5.22
CA THR A 125 -22.46 17.67 6.30
C THR A 125 -22.89 19.13 6.29
N ARG A 126 -23.06 19.71 7.49
CA ARG A 126 -23.39 21.14 7.67
C ARG A 126 -22.15 22.03 7.67
N SER A 127 -20.98 21.47 7.95
CA SER A 127 -19.73 22.22 8.01
C SER A 127 -19.03 22.24 6.65
N ARG A 128 -18.68 23.44 6.20
CA ARG A 128 -17.98 23.62 4.92
C ARG A 128 -16.56 23.06 4.93
N PHE A 129 -15.95 22.92 6.10
CA PHE A 129 -14.57 22.46 6.24
C PHE A 129 -14.42 21.00 5.82
N PHE A 130 -15.48 20.20 5.96
CA PHE A 130 -15.49 18.78 5.61
C PHE A 130 -15.93 18.48 4.17
N TYR A 131 -16.33 19.49 3.39
CA TYR A 131 -16.75 19.28 2.00
C TYR A 131 -15.64 18.65 1.17
N ASN A 132 -15.93 17.50 0.56
CA ASN A 132 -15.04 16.74 -0.30
C ASN A 132 -13.67 16.42 0.35
N ARG A 133 -13.66 16.22 1.67
CA ARG A 133 -12.45 15.85 2.42
C ARG A 133 -12.29 14.36 2.63
N GLN A 134 -13.24 13.55 2.16
CA GLN A 134 -13.10 12.10 2.19
C GLN A 134 -11.98 11.61 1.26
N VAL A 135 -11.23 10.59 1.69
CA VAL A 135 -10.32 9.85 0.81
C VAL A 135 -11.12 8.89 -0.10
N ASN A 136 -10.59 8.61 -1.29
CA ASN A 136 -11.33 7.86 -2.32
C ASN A 136 -11.14 6.34 -2.23
N ASP A 137 -10.10 5.90 -1.55
CA ASP A 137 -9.69 4.51 -1.35
C ASP A 137 -10.06 3.98 0.05
N SER A 138 -11.10 4.56 0.67
CA SER A 138 -11.61 4.11 1.96
C SER A 138 -12.04 2.65 1.96
N ILE A 139 -11.75 1.96 3.07
CA ILE A 139 -12.16 0.57 3.32
C ILE A 139 -13.24 0.48 4.40
N GLN A 140 -13.87 -0.69 4.53
CA GLN A 140 -14.71 -0.96 5.70
C GLN A 140 -13.81 -1.08 6.93
N VAL A 141 -14.17 -0.38 8.00
CA VAL A 141 -13.44 -0.37 9.27
C VAL A 141 -14.33 -0.94 10.35
N ASP A 142 -13.81 -1.95 11.04
CA ASP A 142 -14.46 -2.60 12.17
C ASP A 142 -13.64 -2.36 13.43
N TRP A 143 -14.32 -2.26 14.56
CA TRP A 143 -13.68 -1.86 15.81
C TRP A 143 -12.76 -2.96 16.33
N GLY A 144 -11.53 -2.59 16.72
CA GLY A 144 -10.53 -3.53 17.25
C GLY A 144 -9.85 -4.40 16.18
N GLU A 145 -10.22 -4.23 14.91
CA GLU A 145 -9.68 -5.01 13.80
C GLU A 145 -8.51 -4.30 13.11
N ALA A 146 -7.69 -5.08 12.39
CA ALA A 146 -6.56 -4.56 11.63
C ALA A 146 -6.96 -3.52 10.56
N SER A 147 -8.25 -3.51 10.16
CA SER A 147 -8.81 -2.51 9.25
C SER A 147 -8.70 -1.08 9.79
N MET A 148 -8.69 -0.87 11.11
CA MET A 148 -8.43 0.45 11.70
C MET A 148 -7.04 0.96 11.35
N ILE A 149 -6.01 0.12 11.51
CA ILE A 149 -4.62 0.45 11.18
C ILE A 149 -4.49 0.73 9.67
N THR A 150 -5.17 -0.04 8.83
CA THR A 150 -5.19 0.20 7.39
C THR A 150 -5.80 1.56 7.05
N ALA A 151 -6.91 1.94 7.69
CA ALA A 151 -7.54 3.25 7.49
C ALA A 151 -6.63 4.41 7.92
N GLU A 152 -5.93 4.27 9.05
CA GLU A 152 -4.95 5.25 9.51
C GLU A 152 -3.81 5.43 8.50
N ARG A 153 -3.28 4.33 7.95
CA ARG A 153 -2.23 4.35 6.92
C ARG A 153 -2.69 5.04 5.63
N ILE A 154 -3.94 4.82 5.21
CA ILE A 154 -4.53 5.49 4.04
C ILE A 154 -4.59 7.00 4.27
N LEU A 155 -5.11 7.43 5.42
CA LEU A 155 -5.18 8.84 5.81
C LEU A 155 -3.79 9.49 5.80
N LEU A 156 -2.81 8.84 6.44
CA LEU A 156 -1.45 9.34 6.52
C LEU A 156 -0.80 9.45 5.14
N SER A 157 -0.94 8.42 4.29
CA SER A 157 -0.45 8.42 2.91
C SER A 157 -1.03 9.58 2.09
N HIS A 158 -2.33 9.88 2.26
CA HIS A 158 -2.94 11.02 1.59
C HIS A 158 -2.47 12.37 2.16
N ALA A 159 -2.27 12.46 3.47
CA ALA A 159 -1.83 13.69 4.12
C ALA A 159 -0.38 14.05 3.76
N LEU A 160 0.49 13.06 3.61
CA LEU A 160 1.90 13.24 3.20
C LEU A 160 2.08 13.78 1.78
N LYS A 161 1.02 13.82 0.96
CA LYS A 161 1.06 14.42 -0.38
C LYS A 161 1.15 15.95 -0.35
N ASP A 162 0.73 16.59 0.73
CA ASP A 162 0.92 18.04 0.94
C ASP A 162 2.18 18.24 1.79
N PRO A 163 3.28 18.76 1.21
CA PRO A 163 4.55 18.93 1.91
C PRO A 163 4.49 19.99 3.01
N LEU A 164 3.41 20.78 3.10
CA LEU A 164 3.21 21.72 4.20
C LEU A 164 2.64 21.06 5.45
N ASN A 165 2.20 19.80 5.39
CA ASN A 165 1.71 19.08 6.56
C ASN A 165 2.88 18.58 7.43
N ASP A 166 3.25 19.36 8.45
CA ASP A 166 4.38 19.08 9.34
C ASP A 166 4.02 18.21 10.56
N ARG A 167 2.72 18.18 10.92
CA ARG A 167 2.21 17.48 12.10
C ARG A 167 0.89 16.79 11.75
N PHE A 168 0.66 15.62 12.35
CA PHE A 168 -0.50 14.77 12.06
C PHE A 168 -1.25 14.46 13.35
N VAL A 169 -2.57 14.64 13.34
CA VAL A 169 -3.45 14.39 14.49
C VAL A 169 -4.52 13.41 14.06
N PHE A 170 -4.51 12.21 14.63
CA PHE A 170 -5.58 11.22 14.44
C PHE A 170 -6.75 11.49 15.37
N VAL A 171 -7.97 11.47 14.80
CA VAL A 171 -9.20 11.87 15.49
C VAL A 171 -10.33 10.91 15.11
N SER A 172 -11.10 10.42 16.08
CA SER A 172 -12.31 9.63 15.81
C SER A 172 -13.56 10.52 15.68
N ASP A 173 -14.66 9.95 15.17
CA ASP A 173 -15.96 10.64 15.07
C ASP A 173 -16.58 11.06 16.43
N SER A 174 -16.02 10.59 17.55
CA SER A 174 -16.44 10.93 18.91
C SER A 174 -15.52 11.93 19.62
N CYS A 175 -14.40 12.32 19.02
CA CYS A 175 -13.46 13.27 19.63
C CYS A 175 -13.93 14.72 19.50
N VAL A 176 -13.53 15.55 20.47
CA VAL A 176 -13.87 16.97 20.54
C VAL A 176 -12.64 17.80 20.93
N PRO A 177 -12.40 18.97 20.30
CA PRO A 177 -11.33 19.86 20.72
C PRO A 177 -11.71 20.55 22.04
N LEU A 178 -10.75 20.61 22.98
CA LEU A 178 -10.96 21.25 24.29
C LEU A 178 -10.46 22.71 24.34
N TYR A 179 -9.60 23.09 23.40
CA TYR A 179 -9.03 24.42 23.28
C TYR A 179 -9.33 25.00 21.89
N ASN A 180 -9.13 26.31 21.73
CA ASN A 180 -9.30 26.96 20.43
C ASN A 180 -8.16 26.60 19.46
N PHE A 181 -8.38 26.84 18.17
CA PHE A 181 -7.44 26.45 17.12
C PHE A 181 -6.04 27.04 17.32
N SER A 182 -5.92 28.34 17.59
CA SER A 182 -4.61 28.98 17.73
C SER A 182 -3.79 28.34 18.84
N TYR A 183 -4.40 28.14 20.02
CA TYR A 183 -3.73 27.48 21.13
C TYR A 183 -3.29 26.05 20.77
N THR A 184 -4.19 25.26 20.18
CA THR A 184 -3.87 23.88 19.78
C THR A 184 -2.76 23.82 18.74
N TYR A 185 -2.80 24.69 17.72
CA TYR A 185 -1.78 24.77 16.69
C TYR A 185 -0.42 25.15 17.30
N ASP A 186 -0.37 26.25 18.06
CA ASP A 186 0.87 26.76 18.65
C ASP A 186 1.49 25.71 19.59
N TYR A 187 0.65 25.04 20.40
CA TYR A 187 1.09 23.96 21.27
C TYR A 187 1.71 22.79 20.49
N ILE A 188 1.01 22.27 19.46
CA ILE A 188 1.49 21.15 18.65
C ILE A 188 2.77 21.51 17.88
N MET A 189 2.82 22.71 17.29
CA MET A 189 3.95 23.14 16.46
C MET A 189 5.18 23.51 17.28
N SER A 190 5.01 23.98 18.52
CA SER A 190 6.14 24.24 19.42
C SER A 190 6.77 22.97 20.00
N SER A 191 6.08 21.82 19.91
CA SER A 191 6.62 20.55 20.40
C SER A 191 7.69 19.99 19.46
N SER A 192 8.82 19.58 20.04
CA SER A 192 9.89 18.84 19.36
C SER A 192 9.67 17.32 19.38
N THR A 193 8.61 16.84 20.04
CA THR A 193 8.31 15.41 20.18
C THR A 193 6.88 15.07 19.78
N SER A 194 6.68 13.79 19.45
CA SER A 194 5.36 13.21 19.18
C SER A 194 4.70 12.72 20.47
N PHE A 195 3.38 12.84 20.54
CA PHE A 195 2.56 12.35 21.66
C PHE A 195 1.91 11.02 21.25
N VAL A 196 2.29 9.94 21.94
CA VAL A 196 1.65 8.63 21.79
C VAL A 196 1.45 8.08 23.19
N ASP A 197 0.21 7.74 23.54
CA ASP A 197 -0.09 7.16 24.84
C ASP A 197 0.25 5.67 24.85
N ARG A 198 0.74 5.18 26.00
CA ARG A 198 0.97 3.75 26.23
C ARG A 198 -0.22 3.20 27.01
N THR A 199 -1.25 2.77 26.30
CA THR A 199 -2.29 1.87 26.83
C THR A 199 -1.84 0.42 26.84
#